data_AF-A0A7J6B1G1-F1
#
_entry.id   AF-A0A7J6B1G1-F1
#
_cell.length_a   1.000
_cell.length_b   1.000
_cell.length_c   1.000
_cell.angle_alpha   90.00
_cell.angle_beta   90.00
_cell.angle_gamma   90.00
#
_symmetry.space_group_name_H-M   'P 1'
#
loop_
_entity.id
_entity.type
_entity.pdbx_description
1 polymer ?
#
loop_
_entity_poly.entity_id
_entity_poly.type
_entity_poly.pdbx_seq_one_letter_code
_entity_poly.pdbx_strand_id
1 'polypeptide(L)'
;MEPIYATGVAAKLRSQWDRNEGLGQNYNAVKFLGQDYEMLRAQCLQSRTLFEDSYFPASASSLGFNELGPRSSKTSGMRWMRPPEICSSPQFITEGATRTDICQGALGDCWLLAAIASLTLNDNLLHRVVPHGQSFTEGYAGIFHFQFWQFGEWVDVVIDDRLPFKDGKLLFVHSAEGGEFWSAAGGKGLRQAERLLRGLVRRQYVRRL
;
A
#
# COMPACT_ATOMS: atom_id res chain seq x y z
N MET A 1 -21.32 18.82 11.07
CA MET A 1 -21.85 17.72 11.91
C MET A 1 -20.66 16.97 12.45
N GLU A 2 -20.45 16.96 13.76
CA GLU A 2 -19.40 16.13 14.34
C GLU A 2 -19.79 14.64 14.23
N PRO A 3 -18.89 13.75 13.80
CA PRO A 3 -19.16 12.32 13.78
C PRO A 3 -19.33 11.80 15.21
N ILE A 4 -20.47 11.15 15.47
CA ILE A 4 -20.72 10.46 16.74
C ILE A 4 -19.93 9.16 16.73
N TYR A 5 -18.85 9.08 17.51
CA TYR A 5 -18.07 7.87 17.69
C TYR A 5 -18.67 7.02 18.82
N ALA A 6 -19.19 5.84 18.48
CA ALA A 6 -19.57 4.86 19.48
C ALA A 6 -18.31 4.36 20.22
N THR A 7 -18.37 4.22 21.55
CA THR A 7 -17.29 3.67 22.37
C THR A 7 -17.79 2.51 23.24
N GLY A 8 -16.88 1.69 23.76
CA GLY A 8 -17.21 0.58 24.66
C GLY A 8 -18.08 -0.50 24.01
N VAL A 9 -19.14 -0.92 24.71
CA VAL A 9 -20.03 -2.01 24.27
C VAL A 9 -20.75 -1.68 22.97
N ALA A 10 -21.13 -0.41 22.75
CA ALA A 10 -21.78 0.02 21.51
C ALA A 10 -20.86 -0.09 20.29
N ALA A 11 -19.56 0.21 20.45
CA ALA A 11 -18.56 0.00 19.40
C ALA A 11 -18.36 -1.49 19.12
N LYS A 12 -18.35 -2.32 20.16
CA LYS A 12 -18.18 -3.77 20.03
C LYS A 12 -19.38 -4.43 19.34
N LEU A 13 -20.60 -4.04 19.70
CA LEU A 13 -21.83 -4.52 19.05
C LEU A 13 -21.90 -4.09 17.60
N ARG A 14 -21.54 -2.84 17.29
CA ARG A 14 -21.46 -2.35 15.91
C ARG A 14 -20.44 -3.13 15.09
N SER A 15 -19.22 -3.29 15.59
CA SER A 15 -18.20 -4.13 14.95
C SER A 15 -18.64 -5.58 14.76
N GLN A 16 -19.41 -6.14 15.71
CA GLN A 16 -19.94 -7.49 15.60
C GLN A 16 -21.05 -7.60 14.55
N TRP A 17 -21.93 -6.61 14.44
CA TRP A 17 -22.92 -6.52 13.37
C TRP A 17 -22.27 -6.34 12.00
N ASP A 18 -21.32 -5.41 11.89
CA ASP A 18 -20.58 -5.16 10.66
C ASP A 18 -19.90 -6.47 10.17
N ARG A 19 -19.26 -7.22 11.09
CA ARG A 19 -18.68 -8.54 10.78
C ARG A 19 -19.71 -9.58 10.34
N ASN A 20 -20.87 -9.61 10.99
CA ASN A 20 -21.96 -10.53 10.62
C ASN A 20 -22.55 -10.20 9.25
N GLU A 21 -22.53 -8.92 8.86
CA GLU A 21 -22.89 -8.44 7.52
C GLU A 21 -21.75 -8.64 6.49
N GLY A 22 -20.63 -9.22 6.93
CA GLY A 22 -19.50 -9.59 6.07
C GLY A 22 -18.41 -8.54 5.93
N LEU A 23 -18.42 -7.46 6.72
CA LEU A 23 -17.30 -6.51 6.77
C LEU A 23 -16.04 -7.24 7.27
N GLY A 24 -14.92 -7.01 6.57
CA GLY A 24 -13.66 -7.69 6.84
C GLY A 24 -13.52 -9.04 6.13
N GLN A 25 -14.48 -9.42 5.29
CA GLN A 25 -14.29 -10.48 4.29
C GLN A 25 -13.57 -9.93 3.06
N ASN A 26 -12.98 -10.80 2.23
CA ASN A 26 -12.21 -10.39 1.05
C ASN A 26 -13.04 -9.55 0.05
N TYR A 27 -14.33 -9.88 -0.12
CA TYR A 27 -15.24 -9.14 -1.00
C TYR A 27 -15.79 -7.83 -0.39
N ASN A 28 -15.60 -7.61 0.92
CA ASN A 28 -16.06 -6.44 1.66
C ASN A 28 -15.02 -6.05 2.71
N ALA A 29 -13.81 -5.75 2.23
CA ALA A 29 -12.66 -5.43 3.06
C ALA A 29 -12.86 -4.09 3.79
N VAL A 30 -12.34 -3.99 5.01
CA VAL A 30 -12.37 -2.77 5.81
C VAL A 30 -11.52 -1.70 5.12
N LYS A 31 -12.12 -0.54 4.83
CA LYS A 31 -11.43 0.61 4.25
C LYS A 31 -10.42 1.19 5.22
N PHE A 32 -9.13 1.05 4.94
CA PHE A 32 -8.08 1.56 5.81
C PHE A 32 -8.18 3.08 5.91
N LEU A 33 -8.25 3.58 7.15
CA LEU A 33 -8.44 5.02 7.44
C LEU A 33 -9.68 5.64 6.76
N GLY A 34 -10.67 4.81 6.39
CA GLY A 34 -11.87 5.25 5.69
C GLY A 34 -11.65 5.67 4.23
N GLN A 35 -10.47 5.37 3.65
CA GLN A 35 -10.18 5.66 2.25
C GLN A 35 -10.90 4.66 1.34
N ASP A 36 -11.63 5.16 0.34
CA ASP A 36 -12.31 4.37 -0.67
C ASP A 36 -11.60 4.54 -2.01
N TYR A 37 -11.04 3.45 -2.54
CA TYR A 37 -10.28 3.45 -3.79
C TYR A 37 -11.07 4.03 -4.97
N GLU A 38 -12.28 3.53 -5.21
CA GLU A 38 -13.09 3.91 -6.38
C GLU A 38 -13.52 5.37 -6.30
N MET A 39 -13.94 5.82 -5.12
CA MET A 39 -14.33 7.21 -4.90
C MET A 39 -13.15 8.17 -5.09
N LEU A 40 -11.98 7.86 -4.49
CA LEU A 40 -10.79 8.69 -4.61
C LEU A 40 -10.27 8.71 -6.05
N ARG A 41 -10.26 7.56 -6.74
CA ARG A 41 -9.90 7.46 -8.15
C ARG A 41 -10.83 8.30 -9.02
N ALA A 42 -12.14 8.19 -8.85
CA ALA A 42 -13.12 8.96 -9.61
C ALA A 42 -12.94 10.48 -9.39
N GLN A 43 -12.68 10.91 -8.16
CA GLN A 43 -12.38 12.31 -7.84
C GLN A 43 -11.13 12.81 -8.58
N CYS A 44 -10.02 12.05 -8.52
CA CYS A 44 -8.78 12.40 -9.22
C CYS A 44 -8.96 12.46 -10.75
N LEU A 45 -9.71 11.52 -11.33
CA LEU A 45 -10.05 11.54 -12.76
C LEU A 45 -10.89 12.77 -13.13
N GLN A 46 -11.86 13.14 -12.30
CA GLN A 46 -12.71 14.31 -12.51
C GLN A 46 -11.91 15.62 -12.42
N SER A 47 -11.03 15.75 -11.42
CA SER A 47 -10.19 16.93 -11.24
C SER A 47 -8.97 16.98 -12.15
N ARG A 48 -8.69 15.89 -12.89
CA ARG A 48 -7.49 15.71 -13.72
C ARG A 48 -6.19 15.91 -12.93
N THR A 49 -6.19 15.45 -11.67
CA THR A 49 -5.01 15.47 -10.80
C THR A 49 -4.61 14.05 -10.44
N LEU A 50 -3.32 13.82 -10.22
CA LEU A 50 -2.85 12.54 -9.70
C LEU A 50 -3.05 12.46 -8.19
N PHE A 51 -3.41 11.29 -7.69
CA PHE A 51 -3.60 11.06 -6.27
C PHE A 51 -2.29 11.28 -5.51
N GLU A 52 -2.42 11.92 -4.36
CA GLU A 52 -1.35 12.13 -3.40
C GLU A 52 -1.80 11.63 -2.04
N ASP A 53 -1.09 10.65 -1.51
CA ASP A 53 -1.44 10.06 -0.23
C ASP A 53 -1.06 10.98 0.94
N SER A 54 -2.08 11.53 1.62
CA SER A 54 -1.89 12.39 2.79
C SER A 54 -1.50 11.63 4.06
N TYR A 55 -1.81 10.33 4.13
CA TYR A 55 -1.48 9.47 5.27
C TYR A 55 -0.09 8.83 5.14
N PHE A 56 0.42 8.72 3.92
CA PHE A 56 1.76 8.24 3.62
C PHE A 56 2.49 9.18 2.64
N PRO A 57 2.88 10.38 3.08
CA PRO A 57 3.43 11.40 2.19
C PRO A 57 4.77 10.96 1.58
N ALA A 58 5.05 11.41 0.36
CA ALA A 58 6.32 11.20 -0.34
C ALA A 58 7.48 12.01 0.30
N SER A 59 7.84 11.63 1.53
CA SER A 59 8.87 12.29 2.34
C SER A 59 9.79 11.27 2.99
N ALA A 60 11.00 11.68 3.36
CA ALA A 60 11.94 10.83 4.08
C ALA A 60 11.35 10.27 5.39
N SER A 61 10.39 10.96 5.99
CA SER A 61 9.71 10.48 7.20
C SER A 61 8.93 9.19 6.97
N SER A 62 8.46 8.92 5.75
CA SER A 62 7.65 7.74 5.41
C SER A 62 8.48 6.48 5.16
N LEU A 63 9.77 6.62 4.84
CA LEU A 63 10.68 5.49 4.60
C LEU A 63 10.96 4.70 5.89
N GLY A 64 11.11 5.39 7.02
CA GLY A 64 11.37 4.76 8.31
C GLY A 64 12.24 5.61 9.22
N PHE A 65 12.91 4.94 10.14
CA PHE A 65 13.81 5.54 11.12
C PHE A 65 15.23 4.98 10.95
N ASN A 66 16.23 5.58 11.60
CA ASN A 66 17.63 5.13 11.60
C ASN A 66 18.23 5.04 10.18
N GLU A 67 18.52 3.83 9.69
CA GLU A 67 19.11 3.59 8.37
C GLU A 67 18.20 3.99 7.20
N LEU A 68 16.91 4.16 7.46
CA LEU A 68 15.90 4.66 6.53
C LEU A 68 15.45 6.08 6.84
N GLY A 69 16.04 6.71 7.86
CA GLY A 69 15.67 8.04 8.31
C GLY A 69 16.33 9.16 7.49
N PRO A 70 15.87 10.41 7.64
CA PRO A 70 16.32 11.55 6.84
C PRO A 70 17.84 11.84 6.89
N ARG A 71 18.53 11.35 7.92
CA ARG A 71 19.97 11.55 8.13
C ARG A 71 20.83 10.38 7.62
N SER A 72 20.21 9.35 7.04
CA SER A 72 20.93 8.20 6.52
C SER A 72 21.57 8.49 5.16
N SER A 73 22.81 8.03 4.97
CA SER A 73 23.46 8.05 3.66
C SER A 73 22.70 7.22 2.62
N LYS A 74 21.94 6.19 3.06
CA LYS A 74 21.13 5.35 2.19
C LYS A 74 19.98 6.13 1.53
N THR A 75 19.39 7.09 2.25
CA THR A 75 18.27 7.92 1.76
C THR A 75 18.71 9.28 1.24
N SER A 76 19.97 9.67 1.42
CA SER A 76 20.50 10.92 0.85
C SER A 76 20.49 10.87 -0.68
N GLY A 77 20.01 11.94 -1.33
CA GLY A 77 19.90 12.03 -2.80
C GLY A 77 18.75 11.23 -3.43
N MET A 78 17.91 10.58 -2.61
CA MET A 78 16.72 9.88 -3.08
C MET A 78 15.61 10.86 -3.49
N ARG A 79 14.87 10.50 -4.53
CA ARG A 79 13.66 11.20 -4.99
C ARG A 79 12.47 10.24 -4.98
N TRP A 80 11.29 10.79 -4.81
CA TRP A 80 10.03 10.06 -5.02
C TRP A 80 9.61 10.29 -6.46
N MET A 81 9.49 9.22 -7.24
CA MET A 81 9.19 9.26 -8.67
C MET A 81 8.00 8.35 -8.95
N ARG A 82 7.17 8.69 -9.93
CA ARG A 82 6.10 7.80 -10.40
C ARG A 82 6.61 6.85 -11.50
N PRO A 83 6.03 5.66 -11.68
CA PRO A 83 6.43 4.71 -12.73
C PRO A 83 6.50 5.31 -14.14
N PRO A 84 5.56 6.18 -14.58
CA PRO A 84 5.67 6.88 -15.87
C PRO A 84 6.86 7.83 -16.01
N GLU A 85 7.49 8.23 -14.89
CA GLU A 85 8.71 9.04 -14.88
C GLU A 85 9.97 8.18 -14.86
N ILE A 86 9.84 6.88 -14.55
CA ILE A 86 10.95 5.92 -14.40
C ILE A 86 11.16 5.15 -15.70
N CYS A 87 10.09 4.73 -16.38
CA CYS A 87 10.15 3.95 -17.61
C CYS A 87 9.08 4.39 -18.62
N SER A 88 9.30 4.10 -19.91
CA SER A 88 8.43 4.56 -21.01
C SER A 88 7.11 3.80 -21.14
N SER A 89 7.03 2.57 -20.66
CA SER A 89 5.82 1.73 -20.72
C SER A 89 5.63 1.00 -19.39
N PRO A 90 5.24 1.72 -18.31
CA PRO A 90 5.01 1.09 -17.02
C PRO A 90 3.81 0.16 -17.09
N GLN A 91 3.97 -1.03 -16.55
CA GLN A 91 2.92 -2.02 -16.39
C GLN A 91 2.69 -2.26 -14.91
N PHE A 92 1.42 -2.44 -14.51
CA PHE A 92 1.14 -2.76 -13.13
C PHE A 92 1.53 -4.21 -12.87
N ILE A 93 0.93 -5.13 -13.61
CA ILE A 93 1.20 -6.57 -13.60
C ILE A 93 1.01 -7.11 -15.03
N THR A 94 1.97 -7.89 -15.56
CA THR A 94 1.92 -8.52 -16.89
C THR A 94 1.88 -10.04 -16.76
N GLU A 95 1.03 -10.71 -17.55
CA GLU A 95 0.92 -12.18 -17.67
C GLU A 95 1.00 -13.02 -16.36
N GLY A 96 0.50 -12.46 -15.25
CA GLY A 96 0.57 -13.08 -13.92
C GLY A 96 1.85 -12.68 -13.20
N ALA A 97 1.78 -12.49 -11.87
CA ALA A 97 2.99 -12.15 -11.13
C ALA A 97 3.94 -13.34 -11.14
N THR A 98 5.17 -13.13 -11.60
CA THR A 98 6.17 -14.20 -11.65
C THR A 98 7.24 -14.01 -10.58
N ARG A 99 8.09 -15.02 -10.38
CA ARG A 99 9.22 -14.91 -9.45
C ARG A 99 10.25 -13.86 -9.86
N THR A 100 10.33 -13.51 -11.15
CA THR A 100 11.29 -12.52 -11.66
C THR A 100 10.90 -11.08 -11.34
N ASP A 101 9.65 -10.85 -10.90
CA ASP A 101 9.13 -9.54 -10.52
C ASP A 101 9.63 -9.08 -9.13
N ILE A 102 10.46 -9.90 -8.50
CA ILE A 102 10.84 -9.81 -7.09
C ILE A 102 12.36 -9.82 -6.97
N CYS A 103 12.96 -8.66 -7.23
CA CYS A 103 14.35 -8.38 -6.92
C CYS A 103 14.46 -7.57 -5.63
N GLN A 104 15.39 -7.98 -4.75
CA GLN A 104 15.68 -7.23 -3.53
C GLN A 104 16.38 -5.91 -3.88
N GLY A 105 15.74 -4.79 -3.55
CA GLY A 105 16.37 -3.47 -3.59
C GLY A 105 17.46 -3.30 -2.51
N ALA A 106 18.13 -2.15 -2.51
CA ALA A 106 19.22 -1.86 -1.57
C ALA A 106 18.79 -1.83 -0.09
N LEU A 107 17.48 -1.83 0.18
CA LEU A 107 16.89 -1.75 1.51
C LEU A 107 16.10 -3.02 1.86
N GLY A 108 16.84 -4.07 2.26
CA GLY A 108 16.59 -4.91 3.44
C GLY A 108 15.20 -5.50 3.75
N ASP A 109 14.37 -5.86 2.77
CA ASP A 109 13.01 -6.39 3.01
C ASP A 109 12.87 -7.91 2.74
N CYS A 110 13.91 -8.73 2.98
CA CYS A 110 13.93 -10.14 2.55
C CYS A 110 12.74 -10.98 3.07
N TRP A 111 12.22 -10.68 4.26
CA TRP A 111 11.03 -11.33 4.82
C TRP A 111 9.75 -11.00 4.04
N LEU A 112 9.62 -9.76 3.57
CA LEU A 112 8.49 -9.29 2.76
C LEU A 112 8.58 -9.82 1.34
N LEU A 113 9.78 -9.80 0.75
CA LEU A 113 10.07 -10.39 -0.54
C LEU A 113 9.69 -11.87 -0.59
N ALA A 114 10.05 -12.64 0.44
CA ALA A 114 9.71 -14.06 0.54
C ALA A 114 8.18 -14.29 0.62
N ALA A 115 7.46 -13.44 1.36
CA ALA A 115 6.00 -13.51 1.44
C ALA A 115 5.35 -13.17 0.09
N ILE A 116 5.75 -12.07 -0.55
CA ILE A 116 5.23 -11.65 -1.87
C ILE A 116 5.57 -12.71 -2.92
N ALA A 117 6.78 -13.29 -2.91
CA ALA A 117 7.18 -14.36 -3.83
C ALA A 117 6.46 -15.69 -3.60
N SER A 118 5.91 -15.89 -2.40
CA SER A 118 5.06 -17.06 -2.14
C SER A 118 3.65 -16.84 -2.69
N LEU A 119 3.16 -15.59 -2.71
CA LEU A 119 1.87 -15.24 -3.31
C LEU A 119 1.87 -15.45 -4.82
N THR A 120 2.98 -15.17 -5.51
CA THR A 120 3.10 -15.37 -6.96
C THR A 120 3.01 -16.84 -7.41
N LEU A 121 3.04 -17.80 -6.47
CA LEU A 121 2.87 -19.22 -6.77
C LEU A 121 1.40 -19.65 -6.81
N ASN A 122 0.48 -18.76 -6.45
CA ASN A 122 -0.95 -19.04 -6.43
C ASN A 122 -1.74 -17.79 -6.82
N ASP A 123 -2.15 -17.73 -8.09
CA ASP A 123 -2.89 -16.59 -8.64
C ASP A 123 -4.15 -16.25 -7.85
N ASN A 124 -4.87 -17.26 -7.33
CA ASN A 124 -6.06 -17.02 -6.52
C ASN A 124 -5.73 -16.30 -5.20
N LEU A 125 -4.57 -16.56 -4.60
CA LEU A 125 -4.13 -15.85 -3.40
C LEU A 125 -3.55 -14.48 -3.75
N LEU A 126 -2.83 -14.37 -4.87
CA LEU A 126 -2.33 -13.10 -5.37
C LEU A 126 -3.48 -12.12 -5.62
N HIS A 127 -4.53 -12.53 -6.32
CA HIS A 127 -5.69 -11.68 -6.64
C HIS A 127 -6.52 -11.28 -5.42
N ARG A 128 -6.37 -12.00 -4.29
CA ARG A 128 -6.92 -11.54 -3.01
C ARG A 128 -6.14 -10.38 -2.42
N VAL A 129 -4.84 -10.29 -2.68
CA VAL A 129 -3.97 -9.21 -2.17
C VAL A 129 -3.86 -8.05 -3.17
N VAL A 130 -3.86 -8.35 -4.46
CA VAL A 130 -3.72 -7.43 -5.58
C VAL A 130 -4.99 -7.51 -6.44
N PRO A 131 -6.01 -6.68 -6.16
CA PRO A 131 -7.25 -6.68 -6.93
C PRO A 131 -7.01 -6.38 -8.42
N HIS A 132 -7.85 -6.96 -9.27
CA HIS A 132 -7.82 -6.73 -10.72
C HIS A 132 -8.27 -5.31 -11.11
N GLY A 133 -8.05 -4.93 -12.38
CA GLY A 133 -8.53 -3.66 -12.94
C GLY A 133 -7.61 -2.47 -12.71
N GLN A 134 -6.44 -2.69 -12.12
CA GLN A 134 -5.42 -1.67 -11.88
C GLN A 134 -4.45 -1.56 -13.06
N SER A 135 -4.23 -0.34 -13.56
CA SER A 135 -3.39 -0.09 -14.74
C SER A 135 -2.73 1.29 -14.71
N PHE A 136 -1.59 1.42 -15.39
CA PHE A 136 -0.95 2.72 -15.68
C PHE A 136 -1.48 3.38 -16.96
N THR A 137 -2.31 2.69 -17.75
CA THR A 137 -2.86 3.21 -19.00
C THR A 137 -4.34 3.55 -18.85
N GLU A 138 -5.17 2.54 -18.59
CA GLU A 138 -6.62 2.70 -18.54
C GLU A 138 -7.09 3.29 -17.21
N GLY A 139 -7.67 4.50 -17.28
CA GLY A 139 -8.21 5.20 -16.12
C GLY A 139 -7.18 5.41 -14.99
N TYR A 140 -5.93 5.66 -15.38
CA TYR A 140 -4.84 5.96 -14.48
C TYR A 140 -5.03 7.31 -13.78
N ALA A 141 -4.89 7.31 -12.46
CA ALA A 141 -4.97 8.51 -11.63
C ALA A 141 -3.86 8.53 -10.54
N GLY A 142 -2.78 7.78 -10.73
CA GLY A 142 -1.68 7.70 -9.76
C GLY A 142 -2.07 7.06 -8.42
N ILE A 143 -3.09 6.20 -8.43
CA ILE A 143 -3.71 5.56 -7.27
C ILE A 143 -3.86 4.06 -7.49
N PHE A 144 -3.53 3.27 -6.47
CA PHE A 144 -3.62 1.81 -6.44
C PHE A 144 -4.14 1.36 -5.08
N HIS A 145 -4.56 0.11 -4.98
CA HIS A 145 -4.96 -0.48 -3.70
C HIS A 145 -4.59 -1.96 -3.58
N PHE A 146 -4.45 -2.38 -2.33
CA PHE A 146 -4.06 -3.73 -1.95
C PHE A 146 -4.88 -4.16 -0.74
N GLN A 147 -5.19 -5.45 -0.64
CA GLN A 147 -5.87 -5.99 0.52
C GLN A 147 -4.91 -6.82 1.37
N PHE A 148 -4.85 -6.51 2.65
CA PHE A 148 -4.02 -7.24 3.60
C PHE A 148 -4.89 -7.86 4.69
N TRP A 149 -4.53 -9.07 5.10
CA TRP A 149 -5.17 -9.73 6.23
C TRP A 149 -4.55 -9.24 7.54
N GLN A 150 -5.40 -8.72 8.42
CA GLN A 150 -5.04 -8.01 9.65
C GLN A 150 -5.95 -8.50 10.77
N PHE A 151 -5.39 -9.24 11.74
CA PHE A 151 -6.06 -9.66 12.98
C PHE A 151 -7.47 -10.26 12.79
N GLY A 152 -7.68 -11.05 11.73
CA GLY A 152 -8.99 -11.67 11.44
C GLY A 152 -9.79 -11.03 10.32
N GLU A 153 -9.36 -9.87 9.81
CA GLU A 153 -10.12 -9.09 8.82
C GLU A 153 -9.27 -8.75 7.60
N TRP A 154 -9.88 -8.72 6.42
CA TRP A 154 -9.31 -8.11 5.23
C TRP A 154 -9.45 -6.60 5.32
N VAL A 155 -8.34 -5.90 5.07
CA VAL A 155 -8.24 -4.44 5.11
C VAL A 155 -7.75 -3.96 3.75
N ASP A 156 -8.53 -3.07 3.12
CA ASP A 156 -8.21 -2.43 1.85
C ASP A 156 -7.38 -1.17 2.08
N VAL A 157 -6.17 -1.14 1.52
CA VAL A 157 -5.20 -0.06 1.71
C VAL A 157 -4.97 0.62 0.37
N VAL A 158 -5.37 1.89 0.31
CA VAL A 158 -5.18 2.77 -0.84
C VAL A 158 -3.81 3.44 -0.75
N ILE A 159 -3.10 3.49 -1.87
CA ILE A 159 -1.79 4.14 -1.96
C ILE A 159 -1.68 5.00 -3.22
N ASP A 160 -0.82 6.01 -3.17
CA ASP A 160 -0.24 6.58 -4.39
C ASP A 160 0.90 5.70 -4.95
N ASP A 161 1.27 5.94 -6.21
CA ASP A 161 2.33 5.21 -6.92
C ASP A 161 3.71 5.88 -6.85
N ARG A 162 3.91 6.87 -5.98
CA ARG A 162 5.24 7.49 -5.82
C ARG A 162 6.16 6.50 -5.13
N LEU A 163 7.26 6.15 -5.80
CA LEU A 163 8.22 5.18 -5.34
C LEU A 163 9.60 5.79 -5.06
N PRO A 164 10.30 5.32 -4.02
CA PRO A 164 11.68 5.65 -3.72
C PRO A 164 12.68 5.28 -4.81
N PHE A 165 13.30 6.30 -5.41
CA PHE A 165 14.21 6.17 -6.54
C PHE A 165 15.53 6.88 -6.28
N LYS A 166 16.65 6.21 -6.56
CA LYS A 166 18.01 6.75 -6.37
C LYS A 166 18.97 6.09 -7.34
N ASP A 167 19.90 6.86 -7.91
CA ASP A 167 20.97 6.36 -8.79
C ASP A 167 20.46 5.47 -9.94
N GLY A 168 19.32 5.83 -10.53
CA GLY A 168 18.71 5.10 -11.64
C GLY A 168 17.95 3.83 -11.24
N LYS A 169 17.77 3.56 -9.95
CA LYS A 169 17.14 2.32 -9.45
C LYS A 169 16.10 2.59 -8.37
N LEU A 170 15.10 1.70 -8.30
CA LEU A 170 14.20 1.63 -7.16
C LEU A 170 14.96 1.15 -5.92
N LEU A 171 14.71 1.80 -4.79
CA LEU A 171 15.40 1.47 -3.53
C LEU A 171 14.85 0.22 -2.83
N PHE A 172 13.60 -0.11 -3.10
CA PHE A 172 12.89 -1.26 -2.55
C PHE A 172 12.68 -2.35 -3.61
N VAL A 173 11.85 -3.34 -3.29
CA VAL A 173 11.43 -4.41 -4.20
C VAL A 173 11.07 -3.86 -5.58
N HIS A 174 11.57 -4.49 -6.63
CA HIS A 174 11.25 -4.16 -8.02
C HIS A 174 11.34 -5.39 -8.91
N SER A 175 10.74 -5.32 -10.10
CA SER A 175 10.92 -6.37 -11.12
C SER A 175 12.33 -6.33 -11.72
N ALA A 176 12.87 -7.50 -12.06
CA ALA A 176 14.15 -7.62 -12.75
C ALA A 176 14.12 -6.92 -14.13
N GLU A 177 12.97 -6.96 -14.81
CA GLU A 177 12.78 -6.37 -16.14
C GLU A 177 12.53 -4.85 -16.09
N GLY A 178 12.23 -4.31 -14.90
CA GLY A 178 12.11 -2.87 -14.66
C GLY A 178 10.83 -2.21 -15.22
N GLY A 179 9.96 -2.97 -15.89
CA GLY A 179 8.69 -2.49 -16.44
C GLY A 179 7.47 -2.72 -15.54
N GLU A 180 7.58 -3.57 -14.52
CA GLU A 180 6.47 -3.93 -13.63
C GLU A 180 6.63 -3.38 -12.21
N PHE A 181 5.51 -2.88 -11.66
CA PHE A 181 5.54 -2.11 -10.42
C PHE A 181 4.59 -2.61 -9.33
N TRP A 182 3.78 -3.66 -9.55
CA TRP A 182 2.86 -4.19 -8.52
C TRP A 182 3.60 -4.60 -7.24
N SER A 183 4.78 -5.21 -7.35
CA SER A 183 5.56 -5.68 -6.19
C SER A 183 6.13 -4.52 -5.38
N ALA A 184 6.61 -3.47 -6.05
CA ALA A 184 7.07 -2.23 -5.43
C ALA A 184 5.91 -1.49 -4.72
N ALA A 185 4.78 -1.36 -5.41
CA ALA A 185 3.57 -0.74 -4.91
C ALA A 185 2.98 -1.51 -3.71
N GLY A 186 2.88 -2.83 -3.80
CA GLY A 186 2.40 -3.68 -2.71
C GLY A 186 3.28 -3.60 -1.46
N GLY A 187 4.61 -3.58 -1.66
CA GLY A 187 5.55 -3.36 -0.56
C GLY A 187 5.38 -1.99 0.13
N LYS A 188 5.04 -0.94 -0.62
CA LYS A 188 4.67 0.38 -0.07
C LYS A 188 3.36 0.30 0.73
N GLY A 189 2.32 -0.34 0.19
CA GLY A 189 1.04 -0.52 0.86
C GLY A 189 1.16 -1.22 2.20
N LEU A 190 1.96 -2.29 2.28
CA LEU A 190 2.18 -2.99 3.54
C LEU A 190 2.88 -2.09 4.57
N ARG A 191 3.93 -1.36 4.17
CA ARG A 191 4.63 -0.41 5.06
C ARG A 191 3.71 0.68 5.59
N GLN A 192 2.83 1.21 4.75
CA GLN A 192 1.83 2.18 5.15
C GLN A 192 0.91 1.61 6.22
N ALA A 193 0.36 0.42 5.98
CA ALA A 193 -0.48 -0.28 6.96
C ALA A 193 0.27 -0.49 8.28
N GLU A 194 1.47 -1.07 8.24
CA GLU A 194 2.27 -1.37 9.45
C GLU A 194 2.63 -0.12 10.25
N ARG A 195 3.09 0.95 9.58
CA ARG A 195 3.48 2.22 10.22
C ARG A 195 2.31 2.80 11.00
N LEU A 196 1.14 2.85 10.37
CA LEU A 196 -0.03 3.50 10.92
C LEU A 196 -0.69 2.64 12.01
N LEU A 197 -0.65 1.32 11.88
CA LEU A 197 -1.08 0.39 12.94
C LEU A 197 -0.17 0.42 14.17
N ARG A 198 1.15 0.47 13.99
CA ARG A 198 2.09 0.69 15.11
C ARG A 198 1.81 2.03 15.83
N GLY A 199 1.43 3.05 15.06
CA GLY A 199 0.97 4.33 15.61
C GLY A 199 -0.34 4.23 16.42
N LEU A 200 -1.32 3.48 15.91
CA LEU A 200 -2.62 3.26 16.56
C LEU A 200 -2.50 2.40 17.82
N VAL A 201 -1.70 1.33 17.79
CA VAL A 201 -1.42 0.47 18.96
C VAL A 201 -0.69 1.25 20.06
N ARG A 202 0.28 2.11 19.70
CA ARG A 202 0.94 3.00 20.68
C ARG A 202 -0.06 3.98 21.32
N ARG A 203 -1.01 4.53 20.56
CA ARG A 203 -2.03 5.45 21.11
C ARG A 203 -3.03 4.75 22.03
N GLN A 204 -3.35 3.47 21.81
CA GLN A 204 -4.20 2.70 22.71
C GLN A 204 -3.51 2.34 24.03
N TYR A 205 -2.19 2.15 24.04
CA TYR A 205 -1.44 1.89 25.29
C TYR A 205 -1.18 3.15 26.12
N VAL A 206 -0.95 4.31 25.49
CA VAL A 206 -0.71 5.58 26.22
C VAL A 206 -2.00 6.13 26.86
N ARG A 207 -3.19 5.72 26.42
CA ARG A 207 -4.46 6.04 27.10
C ARG A 207 -4.81 5.11 28.28
N ARG A 208 -3.87 4.23 28.68
CA ARG A 208 -4.04 3.29 29.81
C ARG A 208 -2.99 3.46 30.92
N LEU A 209 -2.22 4.56 30.89
CA LEU A 209 -1.41 5.05 32.02
C LEU A 209 -1.86 6.45 32.37
#